data_AF-A0A923V8B6-F1
#
_entry.id   AF-A0A923V8B6-F1
#
_cell.length_a   1.000
_cell.length_b   1.000
_cell.length_c   1.000
_cell.angle_alpha   90.00
_cell.angle_beta   90.00
_cell.angle_gamma   90.00
#
_symmetry.space_group_name_H-M   'P 1'
#
loop_
_entity.id
_entity.type
_entity.pdbx_description
1 polymer ?
#
loop_
_entity_poly.entity_id
_entity_poly.type
_entity_poly.pdbx_seq_one_letter_code
_entity_poly.pdbx_strand_id
1 'polypeptide(L)'
;MESPKKRLLFIKSPLHNLKAIETFLSRRNYEVIIETDIKEGLVKVIELQAEFVFIALDHTNPQIMSVPKILAQSTLAYVIPYVQTNSKEAIRKLEFSGFSHKIYPPLSGPAIERLVLKLLKESGLGADSEAKQKRGTGQKSKEEMIQIKSKILESLDKENTNSQDAEIANNGVLIQKGTRGELLKSKNKELQRLTKNILSENHKEQLKNNFNDKVRSSLEDMIETYKDFSGETEKSGVAVDLEKSLTDSIAPHLKDSSLNLKTFVSKQSQSADSSFQEIEQSTNSSINSGLSPKILTNSVRDLIGNAPEESSLGHAEAPTANRFKQNHNICNNVYCLTVQSSAWCGYLVVYSDCQIDFSTSQSLFKDWLTGNLDHLTDLEDTEQFEIEIAHADFKSWAKENADHYESVGSENNEILLSFFSIDPRSLIIDMNESELIEIPLQIIPVDKELTFSVYLHLPENKKYLLYTRTKQALSSSQQRRLTDKNIDKLYTPQEFEKEYRKLIAENHLNQLFDSIKSDKPA
;
A
#
# COMPACT_ATOMS: atom_id res chain seq x y z
N MET A 1 -22.76 7.93 -40.21
CA MET A 1 -21.36 8.04 -39.77
C MET A 1 -20.90 6.65 -39.39
N GLU A 2 -19.92 6.09 -40.11
CA GLU A 2 -19.33 4.81 -39.72
C GLU A 2 -18.58 5.00 -38.39
N SER A 3 -18.78 4.09 -37.44
CA SER A 3 -18.00 4.12 -36.20
C SER A 3 -16.53 3.87 -36.53
N PRO A 4 -15.58 4.59 -35.90
CA PRO A 4 -14.16 4.39 -36.15
C PRO A 4 -13.80 2.91 -35.96
N LYS A 5 -13.03 2.36 -36.91
CA LYS A 5 -12.58 0.96 -36.85
C LYS A 5 -11.56 0.82 -35.72
N LYS A 6 -11.71 -0.23 -34.92
CA LYS A 6 -10.76 -0.53 -33.84
C LYS A 6 -9.46 -1.05 -34.41
N ARG A 7 -8.34 -0.50 -33.95
CA ARG A 7 -7.00 -0.80 -34.46
C ARG A 7 -6.34 -1.91 -33.66
N LEU A 8 -5.92 -2.96 -34.35
CA LEU A 8 -5.17 -4.10 -33.80
C LEU A 8 -3.79 -4.15 -34.45
N LEU A 9 -2.73 -3.97 -33.68
CA LEU A 9 -1.36 -4.05 -34.18
C LEU A 9 -0.70 -5.35 -33.69
N PHE A 10 -0.09 -6.10 -34.60
CA PHE A 10 0.63 -7.34 -34.32
C PHE A 10 2.12 -7.18 -34.61
N ILE A 11 2.97 -7.38 -33.61
CA ILE A 11 4.40 -7.60 -33.79
C ILE A 11 4.63 -9.12 -33.78
N LYS A 12 4.92 -9.70 -34.95
CA LYS A 12 5.01 -11.16 -35.13
C LYS A 12 6.43 -11.61 -35.46
N SER A 13 6.73 -12.87 -35.16
CA SER A 13 7.96 -13.50 -35.65
C SER A 13 7.94 -13.60 -37.19
N PRO A 14 9.09 -13.45 -37.89
CA PRO A 14 9.17 -13.59 -39.33
C PRO A 14 8.76 -15.00 -39.82
N LEU A 15 8.90 -16.02 -38.97
CA LEU A 15 8.62 -17.42 -39.30
C LEU A 15 7.13 -17.75 -39.41
N HIS A 16 6.25 -16.90 -38.90
CA HIS A 16 4.83 -17.20 -38.78
C HIS A 16 3.97 -16.33 -39.71
N ASN A 17 2.91 -16.93 -40.25
CA ASN A 17 1.98 -16.29 -41.17
C ASN A 17 0.64 -16.02 -40.48
N LEU A 18 0.23 -14.75 -40.45
CA LEU A 18 -1.01 -14.28 -39.81
C LEU A 18 -2.12 -13.91 -40.81
N LYS A 19 -1.95 -14.15 -42.11
CA LYS A 19 -2.92 -13.74 -43.17
C LYS A 19 -4.35 -14.24 -42.92
N ALA A 20 -4.51 -15.45 -42.38
CA ALA A 20 -5.84 -16.00 -42.08
C ALA A 20 -6.54 -15.22 -40.95
N ILE A 21 -5.79 -14.79 -39.94
CA ILE A 21 -6.29 -13.99 -38.82
C ILE A 21 -6.62 -12.57 -39.29
N GLU A 22 -5.73 -11.98 -40.08
CA GLU A 22 -5.94 -10.67 -40.71
C GLU A 22 -7.25 -10.66 -41.52
N THR A 23 -7.41 -11.63 -42.43
CA THR A 23 -8.62 -11.75 -43.26
C THR A 23 -9.89 -11.90 -42.41
N PHE A 24 -9.82 -12.69 -41.33
CA PHE A 24 -10.95 -12.90 -40.42
C PHE A 24 -11.34 -11.62 -39.67
N LEU A 25 -10.35 -10.91 -39.10
CA LEU A 25 -10.58 -9.71 -38.30
C LEU A 25 -10.99 -8.51 -39.17
N SER A 26 -10.41 -8.35 -40.37
CA SER A 26 -10.80 -7.31 -41.32
C SER A 26 -12.25 -7.45 -41.77
N ARG A 27 -12.78 -8.68 -41.91
CA ARG A 27 -14.21 -8.94 -42.18
C ARG A 27 -15.14 -8.51 -41.04
N ARG A 28 -14.61 -8.36 -39.82
CA ARG A 28 -15.35 -7.91 -38.62
C ARG A 28 -15.07 -6.47 -38.26
N ASN A 29 -14.64 -5.67 -39.24
CA ASN A 29 -14.45 -4.23 -39.11
C ASN A 29 -13.31 -3.82 -38.15
N TYR A 30 -12.32 -4.69 -37.95
CA TYR A 30 -11.06 -4.33 -37.31
C TYR A 30 -10.06 -3.81 -38.36
N GLU A 31 -9.28 -2.79 -38.00
CA GLU A 31 -8.11 -2.36 -38.77
C GLU A 31 -6.89 -3.12 -38.24
N VAL A 32 -6.38 -4.08 -39.03
CA VAL A 32 -5.29 -4.96 -38.60
C VAL A 32 -3.98 -4.55 -39.26
N ILE A 33 -2.95 -4.37 -38.45
CA ILE A 33 -1.60 -3.97 -38.87
C ILE A 33 -0.63 -5.03 -38.38
N ILE A 34 0.25 -5.51 -39.25
CA ILE A 34 1.12 -6.65 -38.95
C ILE A 34 2.55 -6.27 -39.32
N GLU A 35 3.42 -6.25 -38.30
CA GLU A 35 4.82 -5.89 -38.42
C GLU A 35 5.71 -7.07 -38.02
N THR A 36 6.81 -7.24 -38.76
CA THR A 36 7.86 -8.22 -38.43
C THR A 36 9.08 -7.58 -37.80
N ASP A 37 9.31 -6.29 -38.04
CA ASP A 37 10.39 -5.56 -37.38
C ASP A 37 9.87 -4.90 -36.10
N ILE A 38 10.61 -5.08 -35.00
CA ILE A 38 10.20 -4.55 -33.70
C ILE A 38 10.23 -3.02 -33.70
N LYS A 39 11.21 -2.39 -34.37
CA LYS A 39 11.35 -0.94 -34.38
C LYS A 39 10.22 -0.31 -35.19
N GLU A 40 9.94 -0.84 -36.37
CA GLU A 40 8.82 -0.38 -37.19
C GLU A 40 7.48 -0.60 -36.47
N GLY A 41 7.32 -1.75 -35.80
CA GLY A 41 6.17 -2.03 -34.95
C GLY A 41 5.97 -0.97 -33.85
N LEU A 42 7.03 -0.64 -33.12
CA LEU A 42 6.98 0.37 -32.05
C LEU A 42 6.64 1.77 -32.58
N VAL A 43 7.22 2.18 -33.71
CA VAL A 43 6.89 3.46 -34.35
C VAL A 43 5.41 3.49 -34.72
N LYS A 44 4.89 2.43 -35.33
CA LYS A 44 3.47 2.34 -35.72
C LYS A 44 2.52 2.31 -34.53
N VAL A 45 2.89 1.70 -33.39
CA VAL A 45 2.09 1.76 -32.15
C VAL A 45 1.89 3.20 -31.71
N ILE A 46 2.95 4.01 -31.73
CA ILE A 46 2.92 5.41 -31.29
C ILE A 46 2.19 6.29 -32.29
N GLU A 47 2.51 6.17 -33.59
CA GLU A 47 1.93 7.00 -34.65
C GLU A 47 0.42 6.76 -34.82
N LEU A 48 -0.01 5.51 -34.74
CA LEU A 48 -1.39 5.13 -35.03
C LEU A 48 -2.25 5.04 -33.78
N GLN A 49 -1.66 5.21 -32.59
CA GLN A 49 -2.32 5.08 -31.29
C GLN A 49 -3.18 3.81 -31.23
N ALA A 50 -2.55 2.66 -31.52
CA ALA A 50 -3.26 1.39 -31.56
C ALA A 50 -3.88 1.07 -30.20
N GLU A 51 -5.16 0.71 -30.16
CA GLU A 51 -5.87 0.36 -28.91
C GLU A 51 -5.40 -0.99 -28.35
N PHE A 52 -5.09 -1.94 -29.23
CA PHE A 52 -4.65 -3.30 -28.86
C PHE A 52 -3.35 -3.63 -29.59
N VAL A 53 -2.35 -4.05 -28.81
CA VAL A 53 -1.02 -4.40 -29.33
C VAL A 53 -0.69 -5.84 -28.94
N PHE A 54 -0.59 -6.71 -29.94
CA PHE A 54 -0.27 -8.12 -29.78
C PHE A 54 1.22 -8.35 -30.07
N ILE A 55 1.93 -8.98 -29.14
CA ILE A 55 3.39 -9.16 -29.24
C ILE A 55 3.76 -10.64 -29.13
N ALA A 56 4.41 -11.19 -30.16
CA ALA A 56 4.88 -12.57 -30.18
C ALA A 56 6.13 -12.73 -29.31
N LEU A 57 6.04 -13.42 -28.16
CA LEU A 57 7.20 -13.66 -27.28
C LEU A 57 8.20 -14.68 -27.86
N ASP A 58 7.79 -15.45 -28.87
CA ASP A 58 8.64 -16.34 -29.66
C ASP A 58 9.24 -15.66 -30.91
N HIS A 59 9.39 -14.33 -30.88
CA HIS A 59 10.13 -13.60 -31.89
C HIS A 59 11.62 -14.00 -31.89
N THR A 60 12.25 -13.95 -33.06
CA THR A 60 13.69 -14.23 -33.24
C THR A 60 14.62 -13.24 -32.54
N ASN A 61 14.12 -12.07 -32.12
CA ASN A 61 14.94 -11.02 -31.52
C ASN A 61 14.81 -11.12 -30.00
N PRO A 62 15.91 -11.28 -29.25
CA PRO A 62 15.88 -11.44 -27.80
C PRO A 62 15.31 -10.23 -27.06
N GLN A 63 15.40 -9.03 -27.64
CA GLN A 63 14.86 -7.80 -27.05
C GLN A 63 13.33 -7.80 -26.94
N ILE A 64 12.64 -8.71 -27.63
CA ILE A 64 11.18 -8.80 -27.56
C ILE A 64 10.66 -9.04 -26.14
N MET A 65 11.47 -9.61 -25.24
CA MET A 65 11.05 -9.92 -23.87
C MET A 65 10.80 -8.67 -23.02
N SER A 66 11.53 -7.58 -23.26
CA SER A 66 11.34 -6.32 -22.51
C SER A 66 10.27 -5.42 -23.14
N VAL A 67 9.98 -5.59 -24.43
CA VAL A 67 9.10 -4.71 -25.20
C VAL A 67 7.67 -4.63 -24.64
N PRO A 68 7.00 -5.74 -24.26
CA PRO A 68 5.67 -5.67 -23.66
C PRO A 68 5.60 -4.80 -22.41
N LYS A 69 6.59 -4.90 -21.51
CA LYS A 69 6.63 -4.14 -20.25
C LYS A 69 6.80 -2.64 -20.55
N ILE A 70 7.72 -2.32 -21.46
CA ILE A 70 7.96 -0.93 -21.89
C ILE A 70 6.70 -0.33 -22.53
N LEU A 71 6.03 -1.06 -23.41
CA LEU A 71 4.80 -0.57 -24.06
C LEU A 71 3.64 -0.40 -23.09
N ALA A 72 3.48 -1.31 -22.13
CA ALA A 72 2.45 -1.21 -21.11
C ALA A 72 2.65 0.02 -20.20
N GLN A 73 3.90 0.42 -19.98
CA GLN A 73 4.24 1.62 -19.19
C GLN A 73 4.12 2.93 -19.98
N SER A 74 4.40 2.89 -21.29
CA SER A 74 4.52 4.09 -22.13
C SER A 74 3.27 4.43 -22.94
N THR A 75 2.31 3.51 -23.04
CA THR A 75 1.11 3.67 -23.85
C THR A 75 -0.13 3.27 -23.08
N LEU A 76 -1.28 3.84 -23.46
CA LEU A 76 -2.59 3.44 -22.94
C LEU A 76 -3.16 2.20 -23.66
N ALA A 77 -2.37 1.55 -24.51
CA ALA A 77 -2.81 0.42 -25.30
C ALA A 77 -2.86 -0.87 -24.47
N TYR A 78 -3.80 -1.75 -24.78
CA TYR A 78 -3.83 -3.10 -24.23
C TYR A 78 -2.71 -3.93 -24.85
N VAL A 79 -1.65 -4.16 -24.08
CA VAL A 79 -0.52 -5.00 -24.49
C VAL A 79 -0.81 -6.46 -24.16
N ILE A 80 -0.88 -7.29 -25.20
CA ILE A 80 -1.28 -8.70 -25.11
C ILE A 80 -0.14 -9.57 -25.66
N PRO A 81 0.71 -10.14 -24.78
CA PRO A 81 1.69 -11.12 -25.24
C PRO A 81 1.01 -12.40 -25.72
N TYR A 82 1.56 -12.99 -26.77
CA TYR A 82 1.13 -14.29 -27.29
C TYR A 82 2.33 -15.11 -27.76
N VAL A 83 2.10 -16.40 -27.98
CA VAL A 83 3.07 -17.29 -28.63
C VAL A 83 2.41 -18.06 -29.75
N GLN A 84 3.13 -18.23 -30.86
CA GLN A 84 2.61 -18.91 -32.05
C GLN A 84 3.05 -20.37 -32.08
N THR A 85 4.25 -20.65 -31.58
CA THR A 85 4.83 -21.98 -31.52
C THR A 85 4.28 -22.74 -30.31
N ASN A 86 3.86 -23.98 -30.51
CA ASN A 86 3.46 -24.90 -29.42
C ASN A 86 4.68 -25.50 -28.69
N SER A 87 5.78 -24.75 -28.59
CA SER A 87 6.98 -25.17 -27.89
C SER A 87 6.79 -24.94 -26.40
N LYS A 88 7.17 -25.93 -25.58
CA LYS A 88 7.12 -25.82 -24.11
C LYS A 88 7.91 -24.61 -23.60
N GLU A 89 9.01 -24.25 -24.26
CA GLU A 89 9.82 -23.09 -23.88
C GLU A 89 9.10 -21.77 -24.14
N ALA A 90 8.42 -21.64 -25.29
CA ALA A 90 7.64 -20.45 -25.62
C ALA A 90 6.46 -20.29 -24.66
N ILE A 91 5.75 -21.38 -24.35
CA ILE A 91 4.65 -21.37 -23.39
C ILE A 91 5.13 -20.95 -22.00
N ARG A 92 6.27 -21.49 -21.52
CA ARG A 92 6.86 -21.04 -20.25
C ARG A 92 7.20 -19.55 -20.25
N LYS A 93 7.81 -19.02 -21.31
CA LYS A 93 8.08 -17.58 -21.43
C LYS A 93 6.81 -16.74 -21.32
N LEU A 94 5.70 -17.23 -21.90
CA LEU A 94 4.40 -16.58 -21.79
C LEU A 94 3.83 -16.66 -20.36
N GLU A 95 3.95 -17.81 -19.70
CA GLU A 95 3.53 -17.99 -18.29
C GLU A 95 4.28 -17.02 -17.37
N PHE A 96 5.60 -16.90 -17.49
CA PHE A 96 6.44 -16.00 -16.69
C PHE A 96 6.38 -14.52 -17.07
N SER A 97 5.62 -14.15 -18.12
CA SER A 97 5.57 -12.75 -18.57
C SER A 97 4.86 -11.78 -17.60
N GLY A 98 4.06 -12.30 -16.66
CA GLY A 98 3.33 -11.48 -15.67
C GLY A 98 2.08 -10.74 -16.18
N PHE A 99 1.75 -10.81 -17.47
CA PHE A 99 0.59 -10.09 -18.03
C PHE A 99 -0.74 -10.78 -17.72
N SER A 100 -1.77 -10.03 -17.33
CA SER A 100 -3.10 -10.61 -17.02
C SER A 100 -3.78 -11.25 -18.24
N HIS A 101 -3.56 -10.69 -19.44
CA HIS A 101 -4.17 -11.14 -20.69
C HIS A 101 -3.11 -11.70 -21.63
N LYS A 102 -3.26 -12.98 -21.99
CA LYS A 102 -2.29 -13.73 -22.81
C LYS A 102 -3.03 -14.59 -23.82
N ILE A 103 -2.41 -14.88 -24.98
CA ILE A 103 -2.96 -15.86 -25.93
C ILE A 103 -2.00 -17.03 -26.14
N TYR A 104 -2.52 -18.23 -25.87
CA TYR A 104 -1.83 -19.49 -26.10
C TYR A 104 -2.14 -20.06 -27.51
N PRO A 105 -1.26 -20.88 -28.08
CA PRO A 105 -1.48 -21.54 -29.36
C PRO A 105 -2.57 -22.62 -29.25
N PRO A 106 -3.34 -22.89 -30.32
CA PRO A 106 -3.23 -22.27 -31.66
C PRO A 106 -3.88 -20.89 -31.71
N LEU A 107 -3.18 -19.94 -32.35
CA LEU A 107 -3.70 -18.60 -32.55
C LEU A 107 -4.81 -18.63 -33.61
N SER A 108 -5.98 -18.07 -33.29
CA SER A 108 -7.13 -18.00 -34.20
C SER A 108 -7.85 -16.66 -34.09
N GLY A 109 -8.42 -16.20 -35.20
CA GLY A 109 -9.20 -14.96 -35.26
C GLY A 109 -10.34 -14.90 -34.22
N PRO A 110 -11.17 -15.96 -34.07
CA PRO A 110 -12.19 -16.02 -33.04
C PRO A 110 -11.67 -15.96 -31.59
N ALA A 111 -10.46 -16.45 -31.32
CA ALA A 111 -9.86 -16.34 -29.99
C ALA A 111 -9.45 -14.90 -29.68
N ILE A 112 -8.81 -14.24 -30.65
CA ILE A 112 -8.40 -12.83 -30.54
C ILE A 112 -9.62 -11.93 -30.32
N GLU A 113 -10.67 -12.10 -31.12
CA GLU A 113 -11.88 -11.29 -31.01
C GLU A 113 -12.57 -11.45 -29.65
N ARG A 114 -12.69 -12.68 -29.13
CA ARG A 114 -13.27 -12.92 -27.80
C ARG A 114 -12.47 -12.21 -26.71
N LEU A 115 -11.14 -12.20 -26.82
CA LEU A 115 -10.29 -11.50 -25.87
C LEU A 115 -10.49 -9.97 -25.96
N VAL A 116 -10.53 -9.42 -27.18
CA VAL A 116 -10.78 -7.99 -27.40
C VAL A 116 -12.14 -7.57 -26.84
N LEU A 117 -13.21 -8.34 -27.09
CA LEU A 117 -14.53 -8.07 -26.54
C LEU A 117 -14.54 -8.16 -25.01
N LYS A 118 -13.82 -9.11 -24.43
CA LYS A 118 -13.66 -9.22 -22.97
C LYS A 118 -12.98 -7.97 -22.39
N LEU A 119 -11.88 -7.52 -22.99
CA LEU A 119 -11.15 -6.32 -22.55
C LEU A 119 -12.01 -5.05 -22.65
N LEU A 120 -12.78 -4.92 -23.73
CA LEU A 120 -13.72 -3.79 -23.91
C LEU A 120 -14.84 -3.79 -22.88
N LYS A 121 -15.27 -4.98 -22.44
CA LYS A 121 -16.26 -5.11 -21.37
C LYS A 121 -15.66 -4.72 -20.02
N GLU A 122 -14.43 -5.16 -19.74
CA GLU A 122 -13.70 -4.85 -18.50
C GLU A 122 -13.36 -3.36 -18.39
N SER A 123 -13.10 -2.68 -19.51
CA SER A 123 -12.81 -1.25 -19.54
C SER A 123 -14.03 -0.34 -19.37
N GLY A 124 -15.23 -0.91 -19.26
CA GLY A 124 -16.48 -0.14 -19.20
C GLY A 124 -16.92 0.47 -20.54
N LEU A 125 -16.09 0.40 -21.59
CA LEU A 125 -16.39 0.95 -22.91
C LEU A 125 -17.37 0.08 -23.73
N GLY A 126 -17.66 -1.14 -23.27
CA GLY A 126 -18.48 -2.12 -23.99
C GLY A 126 -19.99 -2.10 -23.71
N ALA A 127 -20.45 -1.39 -22.68
CA ALA A 127 -21.83 -1.53 -22.19
C ALA A 127 -22.89 -1.00 -23.19
N ASP A 128 -22.56 -0.01 -24.01
CA ASP A 128 -23.57 0.67 -24.85
C ASP A 128 -23.77 0.05 -26.24
N SER A 129 -22.84 -0.81 -26.69
CA SER A 129 -22.84 -1.32 -28.08
C SER A 129 -23.58 -2.65 -28.26
N GLU A 130 -23.66 -3.51 -27.24
CA GLU A 130 -24.28 -4.85 -27.37
C GLU A 130 -25.80 -4.86 -27.14
N ALA A 131 -26.37 -3.84 -26.50
CA ALA A 131 -27.81 -3.79 -26.21
C ALA A 131 -28.69 -3.67 -27.47
N LYS A 132 -28.13 -3.39 -28.66
CA LYS A 132 -28.88 -3.24 -29.91
C LYS A 132 -28.81 -4.42 -30.89
N GLN A 133 -27.97 -5.45 -30.65
CA GLN A 133 -27.78 -6.56 -31.61
C GLN A 133 -28.40 -7.91 -31.22
N LYS A 134 -29.12 -8.02 -30.08
CA LYS A 134 -29.79 -9.27 -29.66
C LYS A 134 -31.31 -9.17 -29.52
N ARG A 135 -31.98 -8.51 -30.46
CA ARG A 135 -33.43 -8.72 -30.70
C ARG A 135 -33.68 -9.02 -32.17
N GLY A 136 -33.67 -10.30 -32.52
CA GLY A 136 -34.15 -10.74 -33.83
C GLY A 136 -33.65 -12.11 -34.24
N THR A 137 -34.34 -13.17 -33.80
CA THR A 137 -34.83 -14.29 -34.64
C THR A 137 -35.51 -15.32 -33.76
N GLY A 138 -36.84 -15.45 -33.89
CA GLY A 138 -37.57 -16.66 -33.46
C GLY A 138 -38.85 -16.41 -32.67
N GLN A 139 -39.95 -16.01 -33.32
CA GLN A 139 -41.13 -16.86 -33.52
C GLN A 139 -42.32 -16.05 -34.05
N LYS A 140 -43.00 -16.68 -35.02
CA LYS A 140 -44.16 -16.23 -35.76
C LYS A 140 -45.42 -16.25 -34.90
N SER A 141 -46.24 -15.21 -34.98
CA SER A 141 -47.70 -15.20 -35.21
C SER A 141 -48.24 -13.83 -34.76
N LYS A 142 -48.70 -12.93 -35.62
CA LYS A 142 -49.90 -12.90 -36.48
C LYS A 142 -50.89 -11.90 -35.84
N GLU A 143 -51.31 -10.91 -36.63
CA GLU A 143 -52.48 -10.03 -36.41
C GLU A 143 -52.35 -9.06 -35.20
N GLU A 144 -52.36 -7.73 -35.33
CA GLU A 144 -53.28 -6.85 -36.06
C GLU A 144 -52.70 -5.41 -36.20
N MET A 145 -53.03 -4.76 -37.34
CA MET A 145 -53.56 -3.38 -37.51
C MET A 145 -53.11 -2.26 -36.54
N ILE A 146 -52.75 -1.04 -36.93
CA ILE A 146 -53.16 -0.15 -38.04
C ILE A 146 -52.18 1.05 -38.00
N GLN A 147 -51.52 1.42 -39.12
CA GLN A 147 -51.81 2.63 -39.93
C GLN A 147 -51.49 3.98 -39.22
N ILE A 148 -50.93 5.05 -39.81
CA ILE A 148 -50.72 5.41 -41.22
C ILE A 148 -49.97 6.77 -41.25
N LYS A 149 -49.13 6.94 -42.27
CA LYS A 149 -48.74 8.20 -42.96
C LYS A 149 -47.99 9.29 -42.19
N SER A 150 -47.16 10.12 -42.82
CA SER A 150 -46.40 10.12 -44.07
C SER A 150 -45.89 11.56 -44.23
N LYS A 151 -44.69 11.68 -44.82
CA LYS A 151 -44.21 12.83 -45.62
C LYS A 151 -44.00 14.16 -44.91
N ILE A 152 -42.84 14.75 -45.21
CA ILE A 152 -42.57 16.12 -45.70
C ILE A 152 -41.03 16.26 -45.58
N LEU A 153 -40.30 16.35 -46.71
CA LEU A 153 -39.76 17.60 -47.29
C LEU A 153 -38.74 18.26 -46.33
N GLU A 154 -37.61 18.84 -46.70
CA GLU A 154 -36.89 19.18 -47.92
C GLU A 154 -35.64 19.94 -47.43
N SER A 155 -34.73 20.32 -48.34
CA SER A 155 -33.55 21.20 -48.15
C SER A 155 -32.34 20.52 -47.45
N LEU A 156 -31.13 20.53 -47.99
CA LEU A 156 -30.46 21.60 -48.74
C LEU A 156 -29.61 21.05 -49.89
N ASP A 157 -29.73 21.77 -51.01
CA ASP A 157 -28.98 21.62 -52.24
C ASP A 157 -28.01 22.82 -52.34
N LYS A 158 -26.79 22.55 -52.84
CA LYS A 158 -25.90 23.45 -53.62
C LYS A 158 -25.20 24.64 -52.96
N GLU A 159 -23.87 24.64 -53.10
CA GLU A 159 -23.01 25.61 -53.81
C GLU A 159 -21.54 25.27 -53.42
N ASN A 160 -20.48 25.39 -54.21
CA ASN A 160 -20.27 25.88 -55.57
C ASN A 160 -18.94 25.29 -56.06
N THR A 161 -18.87 25.08 -57.36
CA THR A 161 -17.74 24.59 -58.16
C THR A 161 -16.69 25.66 -58.46
N ASN A 162 -15.49 25.18 -58.83
CA ASN A 162 -14.47 25.75 -59.75
C ASN A 162 -13.17 26.22 -59.08
N SER A 163 -11.97 26.15 -59.67
CA SER A 163 -11.38 25.48 -60.85
C SER A 163 -9.90 25.95 -60.91
N GLN A 164 -9.06 25.14 -61.56
CA GLN A 164 -7.83 25.50 -62.30
C GLN A 164 -6.47 25.68 -61.59
N ASP A 165 -5.61 24.69 -61.84
CA ASP A 165 -4.38 24.72 -62.65
C ASP A 165 -3.26 25.77 -62.45
N ALA A 166 -2.04 25.21 -62.38
CA ALA A 166 -0.77 25.60 -63.03
C ALA A 166 0.41 26.15 -62.19
N GLU A 167 1.52 25.40 -62.31
CA GLU A 167 2.94 25.78 -62.47
C GLU A 167 3.81 26.42 -61.34
N ILE A 168 4.79 25.61 -60.91
CA ILE A 168 6.26 25.83 -60.87
C ILE A 168 6.78 27.25 -60.53
N ALA A 169 7.48 27.39 -59.39
CA ALA A 169 8.80 28.05 -59.32
C ALA A 169 9.50 27.89 -57.96
N ASN A 170 10.82 27.74 -58.06
CA ASN A 170 11.85 27.73 -57.01
C ASN A 170 11.68 28.78 -55.90
N ASN A 171 11.96 28.39 -54.66
CA ASN A 171 12.82 29.18 -53.76
C ASN A 171 13.39 28.31 -52.63
N GLY A 172 14.71 28.21 -52.59
CA GLY A 172 15.46 27.56 -51.52
C GLY A 172 15.34 28.36 -50.22
N VAL A 173 14.86 27.70 -49.17
CA VAL A 173 14.85 28.24 -47.81
C VAL A 173 16.03 27.65 -47.05
N LEU A 174 16.98 28.53 -46.75
CA LEU A 174 18.11 28.32 -45.87
C LEU A 174 17.57 28.14 -44.43
N ILE A 175 17.58 26.91 -43.91
CA ILE A 175 17.18 26.65 -42.52
C ILE A 175 18.32 27.08 -41.59
N GLN A 176 18.20 28.28 -41.02
CA GLN A 176 19.00 28.69 -39.86
C GLN A 176 18.59 27.87 -38.63
N LYS A 177 19.48 26.96 -38.22
CA LYS A 177 19.42 26.28 -36.92
C LYS A 177 19.71 27.30 -35.81
N GLY A 178 18.69 27.73 -35.06
CA GLY A 178 18.92 28.33 -33.75
C GLY A 178 17.86 29.32 -33.27
N THR A 179 16.70 28.85 -32.80
CA THR A 179 15.76 29.71 -32.02
C THR A 179 14.84 28.94 -31.05
N ARG A 180 14.85 27.61 -31.01
CA ARG A 180 13.98 26.83 -30.10
C ARG A 180 14.41 26.92 -28.63
N GLY A 181 15.70 27.15 -28.36
CA GLY A 181 16.25 27.22 -27.00
C GLY A 181 15.91 28.49 -26.23
N GLU A 182 15.71 29.62 -26.92
CA GLU A 182 15.43 30.91 -26.27
C GLU A 182 13.95 31.09 -25.93
N LEU A 183 13.06 30.55 -26.77
CA LEU A 183 11.61 30.57 -26.52
C LEU A 183 11.20 29.73 -25.30
N LEU A 184 11.95 28.64 -25.03
CA LEU A 184 11.75 27.81 -23.84
C LEU A 184 12.26 28.48 -22.57
N LYS A 185 13.37 29.24 -22.64
CA LYS A 185 13.92 29.96 -21.49
C LYS A 185 13.04 31.15 -21.06
N SER A 186 12.40 31.85 -22.00
CA SER A 186 11.51 32.97 -21.66
C SER A 186 10.21 32.48 -20.99
N LYS A 187 9.58 31.42 -21.53
CA LYS A 187 8.37 30.84 -20.93
C LYS A 187 8.62 30.25 -19.54
N ASN A 188 9.78 29.61 -19.31
CA ASN A 188 10.08 29.04 -17.99
C ASN A 188 10.30 30.12 -16.93
N LYS A 189 10.86 31.28 -17.31
CA LYS A 189 11.06 32.42 -16.41
C LYS A 189 9.75 33.15 -16.08
N GLU A 190 8.78 33.13 -17.00
CA GLU A 190 7.44 33.67 -16.80
C GLU A 190 6.58 32.74 -15.92
N LEU A 191 6.68 31.42 -16.13
CA LEU A 191 6.04 30.42 -15.27
C LEU A 191 6.56 30.53 -13.83
N GLN A 192 7.88 30.60 -13.65
CA GLN A 192 8.50 30.77 -12.32
C GLN A 192 8.08 32.08 -11.62
N ARG A 193 7.75 33.15 -12.36
CA ARG A 193 7.22 34.39 -11.78
C ARG A 193 5.76 34.29 -11.39
N LEU A 194 4.95 33.55 -12.17
CA LEU A 194 3.55 33.28 -11.84
C LEU A 194 3.43 32.36 -10.63
N THR A 195 4.26 31.30 -10.53
CA THR A 195 4.24 30.38 -9.38
C THR A 195 4.70 31.06 -8.08
N LYS A 196 5.61 32.04 -8.16
CA LYS A 196 6.11 32.77 -6.98
C LYS A 196 5.14 33.82 -6.43
N ASN A 197 4.12 34.20 -7.21
CA ASN A 197 3.15 35.24 -6.83
C ASN A 197 1.77 34.70 -6.40
N ILE A 198 1.52 33.38 -6.48
CA ILE A 198 0.16 32.83 -6.30
C ILE A 198 -0.19 32.39 -4.86
N LEU A 199 0.75 32.25 -3.92
CA LEU A 199 0.40 31.89 -2.54
C LEU A 199 1.17 32.77 -1.56
N SER A 200 0.53 33.83 -1.07
CA SER A 200 0.99 34.51 0.15
C SER A 200 0.93 33.52 1.32
N GLU A 201 1.89 33.62 2.24
CA GLU A 201 1.97 32.76 3.43
C GLU A 201 0.63 32.72 4.20
N ASN A 202 -0.08 33.85 4.28
CA ASN A 202 -1.41 33.92 4.89
C ASN A 202 -2.48 33.06 4.18
N HIS A 203 -2.39 32.88 2.86
CA HIS A 203 -3.35 32.05 2.11
C HIS A 203 -3.04 30.56 2.30
N LYS A 204 -1.76 30.18 2.43
CA LYS A 204 -1.37 28.82 2.82
C LYS A 204 -1.86 28.48 4.22
N GLU A 205 -1.71 29.40 5.17
CA GLU A 205 -2.16 29.20 6.55
C GLU A 205 -3.68 29.07 6.65
N GLN A 206 -4.44 29.88 5.89
CA GLN A 206 -5.90 29.72 5.78
C GLN A 206 -6.32 28.39 5.12
N LEU A 207 -5.63 27.95 4.07
CA LEU A 207 -5.89 26.65 3.45
C LEU A 207 -5.57 25.50 4.39
N LYS A 208 -4.46 25.59 5.14
CA LYS A 208 -4.07 24.60 6.15
C LYS A 208 -5.11 24.49 7.27
N ASN A 209 -5.60 25.62 7.77
CA ASN A 209 -6.65 25.64 8.80
C ASN A 209 -7.97 25.05 8.28
N ASN A 210 -8.44 25.49 7.11
CA ASN A 210 -9.68 24.96 6.50
C ASN A 210 -9.58 23.46 6.19
N PHE A 211 -8.40 23.00 5.83
CA PHE A 211 -8.14 21.60 5.53
C PHE A 211 -8.14 20.75 6.80
N ASN A 212 -7.45 21.20 7.84
CA ASN A 212 -7.42 20.53 9.14
C ASN A 212 -8.84 20.43 9.73
N ASP A 213 -9.64 21.49 9.64
CA ASP A 213 -11.04 21.46 10.07
C ASP A 213 -11.87 20.44 9.27
N LYS A 214 -11.61 20.29 7.96
CA LYS A 214 -12.32 19.32 7.11
C LYS A 214 -11.93 17.88 7.42
N VAL A 215 -10.63 17.60 7.59
CA VAL A 215 -10.15 16.25 7.95
C VAL A 215 -10.66 15.88 9.34
N ARG A 216 -10.57 16.82 10.29
CA ARG A 216 -11.10 16.65 11.63
C ARG A 216 -12.60 16.37 11.62
N SER A 217 -13.39 17.17 10.91
CA SER A 217 -14.83 16.95 10.76
C SER A 217 -15.13 15.58 10.15
N SER A 218 -14.38 15.14 9.14
CA SER A 218 -14.61 13.82 8.53
C SER A 218 -14.24 12.66 9.46
N LEU A 219 -13.24 12.83 10.32
CA LEU A 219 -12.87 11.83 11.34
C LEU A 219 -13.91 11.81 12.47
N GLU A 220 -14.40 12.97 12.90
CA GLU A 220 -15.48 13.10 13.87
C GLU A 220 -16.77 12.44 13.35
N ASP A 221 -17.15 12.68 12.08
CA ASP A 221 -18.29 12.05 11.40
C ASP A 221 -18.13 10.51 11.35
N MET A 222 -16.92 10.02 11.12
CA MET A 222 -16.64 8.59 11.09
C MET A 222 -16.80 7.98 12.49
N ILE A 223 -16.25 8.64 13.52
CA ILE A 223 -16.42 8.23 14.93
C ILE A 223 -17.91 8.23 15.31
N GLU A 224 -18.67 9.23 14.90
CA GLU A 224 -20.11 9.34 15.18
C GLU A 224 -20.91 8.24 14.46
N THR A 225 -20.62 7.99 13.18
CA THR A 225 -21.22 6.89 12.41
C THR A 225 -20.98 5.55 13.10
N TYR A 226 -19.77 5.29 13.62
CA TYR A 226 -19.47 4.06 14.36
C TYR A 226 -20.20 3.99 15.71
N LYS A 227 -20.36 5.11 16.42
CA LYS A 227 -21.16 5.15 17.65
C LYS A 227 -22.60 4.70 17.36
N ASP A 228 -23.21 5.19 16.30
CA ASP A 228 -24.58 4.82 15.91
C ASP A 228 -24.70 3.32 15.58
N PHE A 229 -23.72 2.73 14.88
CA PHE A 229 -23.71 1.29 14.59
C PHE A 229 -23.47 0.42 15.84
N SER A 230 -22.67 0.90 16.80
CA SER A 230 -22.40 0.18 18.05
C SER A 230 -23.58 0.23 19.04
N GLY A 231 -24.42 1.27 18.96
CA GLY A 231 -25.51 1.53 19.91
C GLY A 231 -26.75 0.64 19.75
N GLU A 232 -26.88 -0.12 18.66
CA GLU A 232 -28.10 -0.93 18.40
C GLU A 232 -28.06 -2.36 18.97
N THR A 233 -26.93 -2.84 19.51
CA THR A 233 -26.82 -4.25 19.96
C THR A 233 -26.91 -4.50 21.46
N GLU A 234 -26.96 -3.47 22.32
CA GLU A 234 -27.12 -3.67 23.77
C GLU A 234 -28.27 -2.86 24.37
N LYS A 235 -29.51 -3.31 24.11
CA LYS A 235 -30.63 -3.12 25.03
C LYS A 235 -31.18 -4.48 25.47
N SER A 236 -30.34 -5.25 26.16
CA SER A 236 -30.79 -6.37 26.99
C SER A 236 -30.55 -6.03 28.48
N GLY A 237 -31.64 -5.65 29.16
CA GLY A 237 -31.97 -5.93 30.55
C GLY A 237 -31.09 -5.51 31.73
N VAL A 238 -29.78 -5.25 31.59
CA VAL A 238 -28.87 -5.17 32.76
C VAL A 238 -28.38 -3.74 33.06
N ALA A 239 -28.42 -2.83 32.09
CA ALA A 239 -27.93 -1.46 32.26
C ALA A 239 -28.84 -0.54 33.12
N VAL A 240 -30.14 -0.85 33.22
CA VAL A 240 -31.10 -0.02 33.97
C VAL A 240 -30.94 -0.15 35.49
N ASP A 241 -30.41 -1.28 35.97
CA ASP A 241 -30.17 -1.50 37.40
C ASP A 241 -28.83 -0.91 37.89
N LEU A 242 -27.88 -0.67 36.98
CA LEU A 242 -26.58 -0.04 37.29
C LEU A 242 -26.67 1.49 37.31
N GLU A 243 -27.45 2.10 36.41
CA GLU A 243 -27.70 3.55 36.42
C GLU A 243 -28.45 4.01 37.67
N LYS A 244 -29.36 3.17 38.19
CA LYS A 244 -30.11 3.43 39.43
C LYS A 244 -29.25 3.27 40.69
N SER A 245 -28.24 2.38 40.65
CA SER A 245 -27.28 2.18 41.74
C SER A 245 -26.25 3.33 41.84
N LEU A 246 -25.85 3.90 40.70
CA LEU A 246 -24.91 5.02 40.64
C LEU A 246 -25.54 6.38 41.03
N THR A 247 -26.82 6.58 40.73
CA THR A 247 -27.53 7.83 41.07
C THR A 247 -27.84 7.95 42.57
N ASP A 248 -28.05 6.84 43.27
CA ASP A 248 -28.31 6.86 44.72
C ASP A 248 -27.04 6.97 45.58
N SER A 249 -25.84 6.74 45.02
CA SER A 249 -24.58 6.72 45.79
C SER A 249 -23.82 8.06 45.78
N ILE A 250 -24.02 8.91 44.78
CA ILE A 250 -23.21 10.14 44.58
C ILE A 250 -23.95 11.43 45.04
N ALA A 251 -25.24 11.34 45.37
CA ALA A 251 -26.07 12.52 45.66
C ALA A 251 -25.81 13.30 46.98
N PRO A 252 -25.08 12.83 48.02
CA PRO A 252 -24.91 13.63 49.24
C PRO A 252 -23.62 14.47 49.34
N HIS A 253 -22.67 14.44 48.38
CA HIS A 253 -21.36 15.10 48.56
C HIS A 253 -21.06 16.34 47.69
N LEU A 254 -22.04 16.93 47.01
CA LEU A 254 -21.86 18.19 46.26
C LEU A 254 -22.82 19.29 46.70
N LYS A 255 -22.87 19.56 48.00
CA LYS A 255 -23.36 20.82 48.57
C LYS A 255 -22.44 21.22 49.71
N ASP A 256 -21.30 21.84 49.40
CA ASP A 256 -20.58 22.79 50.27
C ASP A 256 -19.26 23.23 49.63
N SER A 257 -19.34 23.96 48.51
CA SER A 257 -18.18 24.72 48.02
C SER A 257 -18.62 25.80 47.04
N SER A 258 -19.40 26.75 47.54
CA SER A 258 -19.59 28.06 46.91
C SER A 258 -19.65 29.13 47.99
N LEU A 259 -18.51 29.67 48.41
CA LEU A 259 -18.44 30.96 49.08
C LEU A 259 -17.01 31.51 49.05
N ASN A 260 -16.93 32.78 48.66
CA ASN A 260 -15.83 33.73 48.84
C ASN A 260 -14.76 33.83 47.75
N LEU A 261 -15.17 34.47 46.64
CA LEU A 261 -14.32 35.39 45.89
C LEU A 261 -14.69 36.82 46.31
N LYS A 262 -13.91 37.43 47.20
CA LYS A 262 -13.76 38.87 47.36
C LYS A 262 -12.66 39.18 48.39
N THR A 263 -11.91 40.24 48.10
CA THR A 263 -11.18 41.13 49.02
C THR A 263 -9.64 41.02 48.98
N PHE A 264 -9.08 42.01 48.28
CA PHE A 264 -7.96 42.88 48.68
C PHE A 264 -6.51 42.64 48.21
N VAL A 265 -6.14 43.53 47.29
CA VAL A 265 -4.82 44.13 47.05
C VAL A 265 -4.28 44.80 48.32
N SER A 266 -3.01 44.55 48.67
CA SER A 266 -1.95 45.57 48.82
C SER A 266 -0.87 45.21 49.86
N LYS A 267 0.38 45.54 49.50
CA LYS A 267 1.56 45.84 50.34
C LYS A 267 2.23 44.67 51.07
N GLN A 268 3.53 44.67 51.34
CA GLN A 268 4.73 45.32 50.81
C GLN A 268 5.86 44.68 51.66
N SER A 269 6.92 44.20 51.01
CA SER A 269 8.34 44.32 51.39
C SER A 269 8.88 43.84 52.77
N GLN A 270 10.12 43.33 52.68
CA GLN A 270 11.16 43.15 53.73
C GLN A 270 11.02 41.84 54.54
N SER A 271 12.07 41.05 54.81
CA SER A 271 13.54 41.20 54.69
C SER A 271 14.19 39.83 54.97
N ALA A 272 15.41 39.62 54.46
CA ALA A 272 16.63 39.09 55.13
C ALA A 272 16.49 38.02 56.25
N ASP A 273 17.38 37.08 56.50
CA ASP A 273 18.71 36.72 56.01
C ASP A 273 19.07 35.40 56.74
N SER A 274 20.13 34.74 56.27
CA SER A 274 21.10 34.00 57.10
C SER A 274 20.70 32.70 57.83
N SER A 275 21.16 31.59 57.25
CA SER A 275 22.11 30.59 57.83
C SER A 275 21.88 29.98 59.22
N PHE A 276 21.94 28.64 59.28
CA PHE A 276 22.73 27.93 60.30
C PHE A 276 23.23 26.57 59.77
N GLN A 277 24.51 26.33 59.99
CA GLN A 277 25.28 25.10 59.73
C GLN A 277 25.22 24.13 60.93
N GLU A 278 25.49 22.86 60.62
CA GLU A 278 26.20 21.84 61.39
C GLU A 278 25.60 21.30 62.72
N ILE A 279 25.52 19.96 62.82
CA ILE A 279 26.44 19.15 63.64
C ILE A 279 26.40 17.68 63.19
N GLU A 280 27.58 17.10 63.28
CA GLU A 280 28.05 15.78 62.86
C GLU A 280 27.72 14.59 63.78
N GLN A 281 27.92 13.39 63.20
CA GLN A 281 28.76 12.27 63.69
C GLN A 281 28.16 11.03 64.40
N SER A 282 28.76 9.91 63.96
CA SER A 282 28.99 8.60 64.62
C SER A 282 27.86 7.56 64.47
N THR A 283 28.10 6.28 64.13
CA THR A 283 29.26 5.40 64.35
C THR A 283 29.44 4.30 63.29
N ASN A 284 30.71 3.93 63.10
CA ASN A 284 31.28 2.81 62.33
C ASN A 284 31.20 1.44 63.05
N SER A 285 31.65 0.41 62.30
CA SER A 285 32.28 -0.88 62.71
C SER A 285 31.38 -2.12 62.54
N SER A 286 31.81 -3.30 62.08
CA SER A 286 33.11 -3.84 61.62
C SER A 286 32.86 -5.31 61.13
N ILE A 287 33.41 -5.77 59.99
CA ILE A 287 34.63 -6.62 59.81
C ILE A 287 34.37 -8.15 59.64
N ASN A 288 34.85 -8.68 58.49
CA ASN A 288 35.50 -9.98 58.15
C ASN A 288 34.83 -11.31 58.54
N SER A 289 35.00 -12.46 57.88
CA SER A 289 35.92 -13.03 56.88
C SER A 289 35.26 -14.36 56.42
N GLY A 290 35.27 -14.77 55.15
CA GLY A 290 36.40 -15.44 54.50
C GLY A 290 36.42 -16.96 54.78
N LEU A 291 36.21 -17.78 53.75
CA LEU A 291 36.92 -19.05 53.42
C LEU A 291 36.07 -19.96 52.51
N SER A 292 36.66 -20.30 51.37
CA SER A 292 36.33 -21.41 50.46
C SER A 292 37.22 -22.62 50.80
N PRO A 293 37.38 -23.72 50.02
CA PRO A 293 36.60 -24.31 48.91
C PRO A 293 36.47 -25.89 49.03
N LYS A 294 35.98 -26.55 47.94
CA LYS A 294 36.49 -27.80 47.29
C LYS A 294 35.61 -29.08 47.24
N ILE A 295 35.78 -29.77 46.08
CA ILE A 295 35.60 -31.21 45.71
C ILE A 295 34.24 -31.56 45.05
N LEU A 296 34.17 -31.73 43.70
CA LEU A 296 34.41 -32.95 42.87
C LEU A 296 33.25 -33.97 43.01
N THR A 297 32.64 -34.62 42.00
CA THR A 297 33.10 -35.25 40.74
C THR A 297 31.89 -35.67 39.85
N ASN A 298 32.10 -35.73 38.51
CA ASN A 298 31.84 -36.79 37.50
C ASN A 298 30.59 -37.72 37.62
N SER A 299 29.98 -38.34 36.59
CA SER A 299 30.14 -38.49 35.12
C SER A 299 28.96 -39.35 34.63
N VAL A 300 28.48 -39.10 33.39
CA VAL A 300 28.22 -40.08 32.30
C VAL A 300 27.50 -41.43 32.62
N ARG A 301 26.34 -41.73 31.96
CA ARG A 301 26.19 -42.70 30.82
C ARG A 301 24.74 -43.20 30.54
N ASP A 302 24.34 -43.10 29.27
CA ASP A 302 23.58 -43.98 28.35
C ASP A 302 22.24 -44.71 28.68
N LEU A 303 21.25 -44.40 27.83
CA LEU A 303 20.39 -45.24 26.93
C LEU A 303 19.56 -46.46 27.43
N ILE A 304 18.42 -46.63 26.72
CA ILE A 304 17.43 -47.75 26.67
C ILE A 304 16.39 -47.67 27.81
N GLY A 305 15.07 -47.70 27.64
CA GLY A 305 14.15 -48.13 26.59
C GLY A 305 12.95 -48.80 27.30
N ASN A 306 11.75 -48.66 26.73
CA ASN A 306 10.48 -49.36 27.04
C ASN A 306 9.53 -48.74 28.11
N ALA A 307 8.38 -48.29 27.61
CA ALA A 307 7.06 -48.39 28.25
C ALA A 307 6.63 -49.89 28.35
N PRO A 308 5.47 -50.27 28.92
CA PRO A 308 4.38 -49.49 29.53
C PRO A 308 3.98 -50.00 30.95
N GLU A 309 3.11 -49.27 31.66
CA GLU A 309 1.89 -49.82 32.26
C GLU A 309 1.14 -48.78 33.10
N GLU A 310 -0.18 -48.95 33.08
CA GLU A 310 -1.21 -48.22 33.80
C GLU A 310 -1.03 -48.31 35.32
N SER A 311 -1.34 -47.24 36.05
CA SER A 311 -2.15 -47.37 37.27
C SER A 311 -2.59 -46.01 37.81
N SER A 312 -3.88 -46.02 38.15
CA SER A 312 -4.68 -45.07 38.90
C SER A 312 -4.14 -44.72 40.28
N LEU A 313 -4.27 -43.45 40.67
CA LEU A 313 -4.58 -42.89 42.00
C LEU A 313 -4.42 -41.36 41.86
N GLY A 314 -5.41 -40.48 42.03
CA GLY A 314 -6.44 -40.49 43.06
C GLY A 314 -6.03 -39.55 44.21
N HIS A 315 -5.72 -38.27 43.93
CA HIS A 315 -5.56 -37.25 44.98
C HIS A 315 -6.33 -35.97 44.64
N ALA A 316 -7.17 -35.58 45.59
CA ALA A 316 -8.01 -34.41 45.58
C ALA A 316 -7.18 -33.14 45.85
N GLU A 317 -7.28 -32.16 44.97
CA GLU A 317 -6.78 -30.80 45.20
C GLU A 317 -7.93 -29.85 45.54
N ALA A 318 -7.69 -29.05 46.57
CA ALA A 318 -8.58 -28.04 47.13
C ALA A 318 -8.78 -26.85 46.16
N PRO A 319 -9.90 -26.10 46.27
CA PRO A 319 -10.23 -25.03 45.34
C PRO A 319 -9.37 -23.79 45.61
N THR A 320 -8.35 -23.58 44.77
CA THR A 320 -7.54 -22.36 44.78
C THR A 320 -8.37 -21.19 44.25
N ALA A 321 -8.33 -20.09 45.01
CA ALA A 321 -9.09 -18.88 44.81
C ALA A 321 -8.98 -18.28 43.39
N ASN A 322 -10.14 -17.92 42.84
CA ASN A 322 -10.32 -17.08 41.65
C ASN A 322 -9.51 -15.78 41.76
N ARG A 323 -8.34 -15.74 41.10
CA ARG A 323 -7.76 -14.49 40.61
C ARG A 323 -8.51 -14.12 39.33
N PHE A 324 -9.46 -13.19 39.45
CA PHE A 324 -9.96 -12.42 38.32
C PHE A 324 -8.77 -11.72 37.66
N LYS A 325 -8.20 -12.32 36.61
CA LYS A 325 -7.45 -11.57 35.60
C LYS A 325 -8.49 -10.71 34.89
N GLN A 326 -8.47 -9.41 35.16
CA GLN A 326 -9.16 -8.42 34.34
C GLN A 326 -8.55 -8.51 32.94
N ASN A 327 -9.14 -9.34 32.09
CA ASN A 327 -8.88 -9.34 30.66
C ASN A 327 -9.59 -8.10 30.08
N HIS A 328 -8.98 -6.93 30.27
CA HIS A 328 -9.21 -5.84 29.34
C HIS A 328 -8.47 -6.22 28.05
N ASN A 329 -9.14 -7.00 27.19
CA ASN A 329 -8.78 -7.11 25.77
C ASN A 329 -9.11 -5.76 25.13
N ILE A 330 -8.26 -4.77 25.41
CA ILE A 330 -8.24 -3.55 24.61
C ILE A 330 -7.56 -3.97 23.32
N CYS A 331 -8.36 -4.22 22.28
CA CYS A 331 -7.85 -4.45 20.94
C CYS A 331 -7.33 -3.10 20.42
N ASN A 332 -6.11 -2.75 20.81
CA ASN A 332 -5.39 -1.60 20.28
C ASN A 332 -5.06 -1.92 18.82
N ASN A 333 -5.93 -1.50 17.91
CA ASN A 333 -5.67 -1.67 16.50
C ASN A 333 -4.69 -0.59 16.09
N VAL A 334 -3.48 -1.00 15.72
CA VAL A 334 -2.47 -0.10 15.22
C VAL A 334 -2.22 -0.41 13.76
N TYR A 335 -2.41 0.60 12.93
CA TYR A 335 -2.20 0.51 11.50
C TYR A 335 -1.01 1.37 11.11
N CYS A 336 -0.33 0.97 10.05
CA CYS A 336 0.80 1.70 9.50
C CYS A 336 0.58 1.90 8.00
N LEU A 337 0.76 3.14 7.55
CA LEU A 337 0.92 3.47 6.14
C LEU A 337 2.38 3.80 5.87
N THR A 338 2.96 3.18 4.85
CA THR A 338 4.26 3.58 4.34
C THR A 338 4.09 4.84 3.49
N VAL A 339 4.80 5.91 3.84
CA VAL A 339 4.78 7.17 3.10
C VAL A 339 6.10 7.29 2.36
N GLN A 340 6.02 7.34 1.03
CA GLN A 340 7.18 7.56 0.17
C GLN A 340 6.86 8.68 -0.82
N SER A 341 7.68 9.72 -0.77
CA SER A 341 7.64 10.85 -1.69
C SER A 341 9.06 11.39 -1.87
N SER A 342 9.23 12.35 -2.77
CA SER A 342 10.53 12.98 -3.01
C SER A 342 11.07 13.77 -1.80
N ALA A 343 10.18 14.28 -0.94
CA ALA A 343 10.53 15.12 0.21
C ALA A 343 10.44 14.37 1.55
N TRP A 344 9.53 13.40 1.63
CA TRP A 344 9.20 12.69 2.88
C TRP A 344 9.23 11.18 2.67
N CYS A 345 9.86 10.51 3.63
CA CYS A 345 9.89 9.07 3.73
C CYS A 345 9.66 8.68 5.19
N GLY A 346 8.72 7.77 5.46
CA GLY A 346 8.34 7.46 6.83
C GLY A 346 7.18 6.49 6.98
N TYR A 347 6.75 6.36 8.23
CA TYR A 347 5.59 5.58 8.63
C TYR A 347 4.56 6.52 9.24
N LEU A 348 3.35 6.56 8.67
CA LEU A 348 2.19 7.12 9.35
C LEU A 348 1.53 6.00 10.16
N VAL A 349 1.68 6.07 11.47
CA VAL A 349 1.07 5.14 12.41
C VAL A 349 -0.26 5.72 12.87
N VAL A 350 -1.32 4.94 12.69
CA VAL A 350 -2.68 5.25 13.12
C VAL A 350 -3.03 4.31 14.26
N TYR A 351 -3.15 4.86 15.46
CA TYR A 351 -3.67 4.12 16.61
C TYR A 351 -5.13 4.50 16.81
N SER A 352 -5.97 3.52 17.12
CA SER A 352 -7.39 3.76 17.37
C SER A 352 -7.92 2.83 18.45
N ASP A 353 -8.65 3.41 19.40
CA ASP A 353 -9.42 2.65 20.40
C ASP A 353 -10.69 2.02 19.79
N CYS A 354 -11.12 2.47 18.61
CA CYS A 354 -12.24 1.89 17.87
C CYS A 354 -11.77 1.07 16.65
N GLN A 355 -12.60 0.14 16.20
CA GLN A 355 -12.38 -0.54 14.92
C GLN A 355 -12.60 0.45 13.78
N ILE A 356 -11.53 0.78 13.06
CA ILE A 356 -11.58 1.60 11.86
C ILE A 356 -11.53 0.65 10.66
N ASP A 357 -12.47 0.81 9.73
CA ASP A 357 -12.27 0.26 8.39
C ASP A 357 -11.19 1.10 7.67
N PHE A 358 -9.98 0.59 7.80
CA PHE A 358 -8.80 1.25 7.27
C PHE A 358 -8.83 1.37 5.74
N SER A 359 -9.51 0.44 5.05
CA SER A 359 -9.62 0.45 3.59
C SER A 359 -10.42 1.65 3.09
N THR A 360 -11.48 2.01 3.81
CA THR A 360 -12.32 3.18 3.52
C THR A 360 -11.65 4.47 3.97
N SER A 361 -10.81 4.42 5.01
CA SER A 361 -10.17 5.58 5.63
C SER A 361 -8.85 6.01 4.97
N GLN A 362 -8.34 5.22 4.03
CA GLN A 362 -7.04 5.48 3.39
C GLN A 362 -6.99 6.85 2.70
N SER A 363 -8.06 7.27 2.03
CA SER A 363 -8.13 8.59 1.38
C SER A 363 -8.02 9.72 2.41
N LEU A 364 -8.64 9.58 3.58
CA LEU A 364 -8.58 10.56 4.66
C LEU A 364 -7.17 10.69 5.25
N PHE A 365 -6.45 9.57 5.40
CA PHE A 365 -5.07 9.61 5.87
C PHE A 365 -4.12 10.20 4.83
N LYS A 366 -4.34 9.93 3.53
CA LYS A 366 -3.60 10.58 2.45
C LYS A 366 -3.86 12.09 2.43
N ASP A 367 -5.13 12.48 2.55
CA ASP A 367 -5.53 13.87 2.70
C ASP A 367 -4.79 14.49 3.89
N TRP A 368 -4.89 13.91 5.08
CA TRP A 368 -4.19 14.38 6.27
C TRP A 368 -2.68 14.59 6.03
N LEU A 369 -2.01 13.62 5.38
CA LEU A 369 -0.60 13.74 5.02
C LEU A 369 -0.35 14.94 4.11
N THR A 370 -1.14 15.12 3.05
CA THR A 370 -0.97 16.24 2.11
C THR A 370 -1.24 17.61 2.72
N GLY A 371 -2.09 17.71 3.74
CA GLY A 371 -2.36 18.96 4.45
C GLY A 371 -1.34 19.30 5.53
N ASN A 372 -0.74 18.28 6.15
CA ASN A 372 0.19 18.47 7.27
C ASN A 372 1.66 18.45 6.86
N LEU A 373 2.02 17.69 5.81
CA LEU A 373 3.37 17.62 5.28
C LEU A 373 3.50 18.50 4.04
N ASP A 374 4.37 19.51 4.14
CA ASP A 374 4.62 20.41 3.01
C ASP A 374 5.25 19.65 1.83
N HIS A 375 4.87 20.05 0.60
CA HIS A 375 5.44 19.53 -0.65
C HIS A 375 5.17 18.05 -0.96
N LEU A 376 4.11 17.48 -0.39
CA LEU A 376 3.66 16.12 -0.66
C LEU A 376 2.80 16.06 -1.95
N THR A 377 3.38 16.39 -3.12
CA THR A 377 2.60 16.47 -4.38
C THR A 377 2.40 15.13 -5.06
N ASP A 378 3.21 14.12 -4.73
CA ASP A 378 3.25 12.83 -5.42
C ASP A 378 3.42 11.71 -4.40
N LEU A 379 2.32 11.38 -3.70
CA LEU A 379 2.28 10.19 -2.88
C LEU A 379 2.25 8.98 -3.81
N GLU A 380 3.34 8.22 -3.86
CA GLU A 380 3.35 6.92 -4.53
C GLU A 380 2.37 5.94 -3.85
N ASP A 381 2.18 4.75 -4.42
CA ASP A 381 1.29 3.74 -3.87
C ASP A 381 1.65 3.43 -2.40
N THR A 382 0.91 4.04 -1.48
CA THR A 382 1.10 3.82 -0.04
C THR A 382 0.57 2.45 0.31
N GLU A 383 1.46 1.58 0.78
CA GLU A 383 1.04 0.32 1.36
C GLU A 383 0.48 0.52 2.75
N GLN A 384 -0.44 -0.37 3.10
CA GLN A 384 -1.09 -0.39 4.40
C GLN A 384 -1.05 -1.78 5.01
N PHE A 385 -0.74 -1.82 6.30
CA PHE A 385 -0.75 -3.04 7.08
C PHE A 385 -1.00 -2.75 8.56
N GLU A 386 -1.69 -3.67 9.22
CA GLU A 386 -1.84 -3.69 10.67
C GLU A 386 -0.52 -4.13 11.30
N ILE A 387 -0.06 -3.45 12.34
CA ILE A 387 1.21 -3.70 13.02
C ILE A 387 1.01 -4.04 14.49
N GLU A 388 1.89 -4.90 15.01
CA GLU A 388 1.98 -5.19 16.44
C GLU A 388 3.06 -4.31 17.10
N ILE A 389 2.64 -3.40 17.98
CA ILE A 389 3.54 -2.60 18.81
C ILE A 389 3.59 -3.21 20.21
N ALA A 390 4.78 -3.50 20.73
CA ALA A 390 4.96 -4.23 21.98
C ALA A 390 4.60 -3.42 23.25
N HIS A 391 4.25 -2.13 23.12
CA HIS A 391 4.17 -1.23 24.26
C HIS A 391 2.75 -0.91 24.76
N ALA A 392 2.58 -0.91 26.07
CA ALA A 392 1.32 -0.61 26.74
C ALA A 392 0.94 0.88 26.72
N ASP A 393 1.89 1.78 26.42
CA ASP A 393 1.67 3.23 26.38
C ASP A 393 2.24 3.85 25.09
N PHE A 394 1.69 3.43 23.95
CA PHE A 394 2.05 3.98 22.65
C PHE A 394 1.68 5.47 22.55
N LYS A 395 0.54 5.88 23.12
CA LYS A 395 0.01 7.25 23.05
C LYS A 395 0.98 8.28 23.62
N SER A 396 1.45 8.09 24.86
CA SER A 396 2.37 9.04 25.49
C SER A 396 3.72 9.08 24.76
N TRP A 397 4.18 7.91 24.30
CA TRP A 397 5.42 7.79 23.55
C TRP A 397 5.36 8.51 22.20
N ALA A 398 4.30 8.28 21.42
CA ALA A 398 4.15 8.87 20.10
C ALA A 398 4.06 10.40 20.17
N LYS A 399 3.40 10.94 21.19
CA LYS A 399 3.33 12.38 21.44
C LYS A 399 4.70 13.04 21.66
N GLU A 400 5.63 12.32 22.29
CA GLU A 400 6.98 12.83 22.59
C GLU A 400 7.96 12.64 21.42
N ASN A 401 7.75 11.63 20.56
CA ASN A 401 8.78 11.16 19.64
C ASN A 401 8.38 11.19 18.15
N ALA A 402 7.11 11.35 17.81
CA ALA A 402 6.70 11.49 16.43
C ALA A 402 7.07 12.87 15.88
N ASP A 403 7.50 12.92 14.62
CA ASP A 403 7.79 14.18 13.93
C ASP A 403 6.53 15.02 13.76
N HIS A 404 5.40 14.34 13.55
CA HIS A 404 4.08 14.93 13.58
C HIS A 404 3.14 14.05 14.40
N TYR A 405 2.37 14.69 15.28
CA TYR A 405 1.40 14.03 16.13
C TYR A 405 0.10 14.82 16.10
N GLU A 406 -1.00 14.13 15.84
CA GLU A 406 -2.35 14.67 15.97
C GLU A 406 -3.25 13.65 16.66
N SER A 407 -4.09 14.14 17.57
CA SER A 407 -5.14 13.35 18.22
C SER A 407 -6.50 13.92 17.81
N VAL A 408 -7.38 13.04 17.35
CA VAL A 408 -8.72 13.38 16.91
C VAL A 408 -9.71 12.48 17.62
N GLY A 409 -10.71 13.07 18.28
CA GLY A 409 -11.79 12.34 18.94
C GLY A 409 -12.10 12.82 20.36
N SER A 410 -12.97 12.06 21.04
CA SER A 410 -13.33 12.24 22.45
C SER A 410 -12.56 11.24 23.31
N GLU A 411 -12.55 11.43 24.65
CA GLU A 411 -11.75 10.62 25.60
C GLU A 411 -11.88 9.09 25.44
N ASN A 412 -13.00 8.58 24.91
CA ASN A 412 -13.25 7.14 24.76
C ASN A 412 -13.07 6.59 23.33
N ASN A 413 -12.99 7.46 22.32
CA ASN A 413 -12.89 7.07 20.90
C ASN A 413 -11.85 7.99 20.24
N GLU A 414 -10.60 7.82 20.63
CA GLU A 414 -9.51 8.63 20.14
C GLU A 414 -8.80 7.91 18.99
N ILE A 415 -8.54 8.67 17.93
CA ILE A 415 -7.69 8.29 16.80
C ILE A 415 -6.42 9.13 16.91
N LEU A 416 -5.28 8.46 16.97
CA LEU A 416 -3.97 9.08 17.02
C LEU A 416 -3.28 8.89 15.69
N LEU A 417 -2.85 9.99 15.09
CA LEU A 417 -2.06 10.03 13.87
C LEU A 417 -0.65 10.44 14.26
N SER A 418 0.33 9.58 13.97
CA SER A 418 1.72 9.80 14.36
C SER A 418 2.64 9.46 13.21
N PHE A 419 3.36 10.45 12.69
CA PHE A 419 4.30 10.28 11.60
C PHE A 419 5.73 10.15 12.12
N PHE A 420 6.44 9.12 11.66
CA PHE A 420 7.84 8.87 11.98
C PHE A 420 8.66 8.87 10.69
N SER A 421 9.51 9.87 10.54
CA SER A 421 10.44 10.00 9.43
C SER A 421 11.55 8.94 9.53
N ILE A 422 11.92 8.41 8.38
CA ILE A 422 12.97 7.39 8.25
C ILE A 422 13.88 7.72 7.08
N ASP A 423 15.09 7.15 7.09
CA ASP A 423 15.98 7.24 5.94
C ASP A 423 15.29 6.59 4.72
N PRO A 424 15.15 7.29 3.59
CA PRO A 424 14.61 6.71 2.36
C PRO A 424 15.19 5.36 1.96
N ARG A 425 16.47 5.12 2.27
CA ARG A 425 17.14 3.85 1.99
C ARG A 425 16.56 2.66 2.74
N SER A 426 15.87 2.90 3.86
CA SER A 426 15.23 1.85 4.66
C SER A 426 13.91 1.35 4.05
N LEU A 427 13.26 2.14 3.19
CA LEU A 427 12.04 1.71 2.47
C LEU A 427 12.31 1.07 1.11
N ILE A 428 13.49 1.30 0.55
CA ILE A 428 13.87 0.74 -0.74
C ILE A 428 14.13 -0.74 -0.55
N ILE A 429 13.28 -1.56 -1.16
CA ILE A 429 13.49 -3.00 -1.24
C ILE A 429 14.32 -3.28 -2.49
N ASP A 430 15.55 -3.72 -2.28
CA ASP A 430 16.41 -4.17 -3.36
C ASP A 430 15.89 -5.50 -3.91
N MET A 431 15.30 -5.45 -5.11
CA MET A 431 14.95 -6.64 -5.85
C MET A 431 16.17 -7.17 -6.59
N ASN A 432 16.49 -8.45 -6.39
CA ASN A 432 17.49 -9.14 -7.20
C ASN A 432 16.89 -9.64 -8.53
N GLU A 433 17.76 -10.02 -9.48
CA GLU A 433 17.37 -10.58 -10.79
C GLU A 433 16.48 -11.85 -10.71
N SER A 434 16.35 -12.45 -9.52
CA SER A 434 15.71 -13.74 -9.28
C SER A 434 14.24 -13.68 -8.82
N GLU A 435 13.56 -12.53 -8.91
CA GLU A 435 12.19 -12.33 -8.35
C GLU A 435 12.12 -12.60 -6.83
N LEU A 436 13.27 -12.49 -6.16
CA LEU A 436 13.41 -12.67 -4.72
C LEU A 436 13.89 -11.36 -4.10
N ILE A 437 13.30 -11.04 -2.96
CA ILE A 437 13.67 -9.93 -2.10
C ILE A 437 14.75 -10.39 -1.14
N GLU A 438 15.81 -9.60 -1.01
CA GLU A 438 16.87 -9.84 -0.04
C GLU A 438 16.47 -9.33 1.35
N ILE A 439 16.68 -10.16 2.37
CA ILE A 439 16.34 -9.88 3.75
C ILE A 439 17.61 -9.97 4.62
N PRO A 440 18.05 -8.88 5.25
CA PRO A 440 19.11 -8.92 6.25
C PRO A 440 18.72 -9.81 7.44
N LEU A 441 19.61 -10.73 7.82
CA LEU A 441 19.36 -11.71 8.88
C LEU A 441 19.04 -11.07 10.23
N GLN A 442 19.56 -9.86 10.48
CA GLN A 442 19.38 -9.11 11.72
C GLN A 442 17.97 -8.55 11.88
N ILE A 443 17.23 -8.39 10.77
CA ILE A 443 15.86 -7.88 10.79
C ILE A 443 14.88 -9.03 11.06
N ILE A 444 15.25 -10.29 10.86
CA ILE A 444 14.32 -11.41 11.07
C ILE A 444 14.18 -11.67 12.57
N PRO A 445 12.96 -11.58 13.13
CA PRO A 445 12.74 -11.83 14.55
C PRO A 445 12.98 -13.30 14.85
N VAL A 446 13.59 -13.53 16.00
CA VAL A 446 13.93 -14.85 16.48
C VAL A 446 12.79 -15.36 17.35
N ASP A 447 12.48 -16.65 17.23
CA ASP A 447 11.45 -17.31 18.05
C ASP A 447 10.03 -16.71 17.87
N LYS A 448 9.80 -15.83 16.87
CA LYS A 448 8.49 -15.35 16.39
C LYS A 448 8.12 -16.02 15.06
N GLU A 449 6.87 -16.44 14.91
CA GLU A 449 6.38 -17.03 13.65
C GLU A 449 6.42 -16.00 12.50
N LEU A 450 6.96 -16.40 11.35
CA LEU A 450 7.04 -15.55 10.17
C LEU A 450 5.78 -15.68 9.31
N THR A 451 5.29 -14.58 8.78
CA THR A 451 4.13 -14.55 7.85
C THR A 451 4.52 -14.89 6.40
N PHE A 452 5.81 -15.08 6.13
CA PHE A 452 6.35 -15.40 4.81
C PHE A 452 7.40 -16.52 4.86
N SER A 453 7.74 -17.08 3.70
CA SER A 453 8.73 -18.15 3.58
C SER A 453 10.12 -17.58 3.30
N VAL A 454 11.14 -18.14 3.95
CA VAL A 454 12.52 -17.66 3.86
C VAL A 454 13.41 -18.72 3.22
N TYR A 455 14.25 -18.28 2.30
CA TYR A 455 15.12 -19.09 1.47
C TYR A 455 16.59 -18.73 1.71
N LEU A 456 17.44 -19.74 1.69
CA LEU A 456 18.89 -19.63 1.74
C LEU A 456 19.46 -19.74 0.32
N HIS A 457 20.25 -18.77 -0.10
CA HIS A 457 20.94 -18.80 -1.40
C HIS A 457 22.25 -19.60 -1.30
N LEU A 458 22.45 -20.53 -2.25
CA LEU A 458 23.65 -21.32 -2.41
C LEU A 458 24.44 -20.79 -3.62
N PRO A 459 25.49 -19.97 -3.42
CA PRO A 459 26.12 -19.22 -4.52
C PRO A 459 26.81 -20.12 -5.55
N GLU A 460 27.34 -21.29 -5.13
CA GLU A 460 28.05 -22.21 -6.02
C GLU A 460 27.18 -22.76 -7.15
N ASN A 461 25.90 -23.01 -6.88
CA ASN A 461 24.96 -23.59 -7.84
C ASN A 461 23.82 -22.64 -8.23
N LYS A 462 23.83 -21.40 -7.68
CA LYS A 462 22.79 -20.37 -7.88
C LYS A 462 21.38 -20.87 -7.55
N LYS A 463 21.25 -21.79 -6.58
CA LYS A 463 19.95 -22.32 -6.13
C LYS A 463 19.54 -21.67 -4.82
N TYR A 464 18.23 -21.58 -4.62
CA TYR A 464 17.61 -21.17 -3.37
C TYR A 464 17.00 -22.38 -2.69
N LEU A 465 17.35 -22.59 -1.42
CA LEU A 465 16.84 -23.67 -0.59
C LEU A 465 15.86 -23.08 0.43
N LEU A 466 14.63 -23.60 0.47
CA LEU A 466 13.65 -23.21 1.50
C LEU A 466 14.22 -23.52 2.89
N TYR A 467 14.44 -22.48 3.69
CA TYR A 467 15.08 -22.56 4.99
C TYR A 467 14.05 -22.56 6.13
N THR A 468 13.11 -21.60 6.09
CA THR A 468 12.00 -21.49 7.05
C THR A 468 10.70 -21.35 6.28
N ARG A 469 9.67 -22.15 6.61
CA ARG A 469 8.36 -22.04 5.96
C ARG A 469 7.53 -20.93 6.59
N THR A 470 6.54 -20.43 5.86
CA THR A 470 5.48 -19.57 6.40
C THR A 470 4.85 -20.21 7.65
N LYS A 471 4.57 -19.40 8.68
CA LYS A 471 4.10 -19.78 10.02
C LYS A 471 5.09 -20.65 10.81
N GLN A 472 6.38 -20.54 10.53
CA GLN A 472 7.43 -21.11 11.36
C GLN A 472 8.33 -20.01 11.89
N ALA A 473 8.85 -20.21 13.09
CA ALA A 473 9.81 -19.30 13.69
C ALA A 473 11.24 -19.67 13.31
N LEU A 474 12.09 -18.66 13.14
CA LEU A 474 13.53 -18.85 13.06
C LEU A 474 14.08 -18.93 14.48
N SER A 475 14.62 -20.08 14.90
CA SER A 475 15.15 -20.21 16.26
C SER A 475 16.46 -19.47 16.47
N SER A 476 16.72 -19.07 17.73
CA SER A 476 17.99 -18.45 18.14
C SER A 476 19.22 -19.26 17.73
N SER A 477 19.12 -20.59 17.82
CA SER A 477 20.19 -21.51 17.41
C SER A 477 20.43 -21.52 15.90
N GLN A 478 19.38 -21.37 15.08
CA GLN A 478 19.47 -21.33 13.62
C GLN A 478 20.10 -20.02 13.16
N GLN A 479 19.66 -18.88 13.70
CA GLN A 479 20.22 -17.58 13.37
C GLN A 479 21.72 -17.52 13.71
N ARG A 480 22.12 -18.06 14.87
CA ARG A 480 23.53 -18.19 15.24
C ARG A 480 24.32 -19.04 14.25
N ARG A 481 23.81 -20.20 13.84
CA ARG A 481 24.47 -21.07 12.83
C ARG A 481 24.60 -20.41 11.46
N LEU A 482 23.64 -19.59 11.05
CA LEU A 482 23.74 -18.81 9.81
C LEU A 482 24.83 -17.75 9.93
N THR A 483 24.87 -17.04 11.06
CA THR A 483 25.91 -16.06 11.39
C THR A 483 27.31 -16.69 11.43
N ASP A 484 27.47 -17.82 12.11
CA ASP A 484 28.73 -18.58 12.19
C ASP A 484 29.25 -19.04 10.82
N LYS A 485 28.35 -19.15 9.83
CA LYS A 485 28.67 -19.50 8.44
C LYS A 485 28.86 -18.28 7.53
N ASN A 486 28.91 -17.08 8.10
CA ASN A 486 28.96 -15.81 7.36
C ASN A 486 27.79 -15.63 6.37
N ILE A 487 26.61 -16.11 6.74
CA ILE A 487 25.37 -15.84 6.00
C ILE A 487 24.69 -14.67 6.70
N ASP A 488 24.73 -13.50 6.07
CA ASP A 488 24.17 -12.24 6.57
C ASP A 488 22.80 -11.93 5.95
N LYS A 489 22.44 -12.61 4.87
CA LYS A 489 21.25 -12.35 4.06
C LYS A 489 20.48 -13.64 3.76
N LEU A 490 19.17 -13.53 3.78
CA LEU A 490 18.23 -14.55 3.32
C LEU A 490 17.32 -13.94 2.25
N TYR A 491 16.43 -14.76 1.68
CA TYR A 491 15.62 -14.34 0.54
C TYR A 491 14.16 -14.71 0.73
N THR A 492 13.22 -13.89 0.25
CA THR A 492 11.79 -14.22 0.20
C THR A 492 11.22 -13.95 -1.19
N PRO A 493 10.24 -14.74 -1.67
CA PRO A 493 9.51 -14.45 -2.91
C PRO A 493 8.86 -13.06 -2.91
N GLN A 494 8.83 -12.42 -4.07
CA GLN A 494 8.21 -11.10 -4.24
C GLN A 494 6.70 -11.08 -3.86
N GLU A 495 6.01 -12.21 -3.97
CA GLU A 495 4.61 -12.34 -3.51
C GLU A 495 4.42 -12.04 -2.01
N PHE A 496 5.49 -12.06 -1.22
CA PHE A 496 5.49 -11.71 0.21
C PHE A 496 6.06 -10.31 0.51
N GLU A 497 6.16 -9.42 -0.49
CA GLU A 497 6.70 -8.06 -0.32
C GLU A 497 5.98 -7.30 0.79
N LYS A 498 4.66 -7.38 0.81
CA LYS A 498 3.81 -6.67 1.77
C LYS A 498 4.06 -7.14 3.20
N GLU A 499 4.12 -8.46 3.42
CA GLU A 499 4.41 -9.07 4.72
C GLU A 499 5.83 -8.73 5.20
N TYR A 500 6.79 -8.64 4.28
CA TYR A 500 8.14 -8.22 4.61
C TYR A 500 8.20 -6.75 5.00
N ARG A 501 7.54 -5.84 4.25
CA ARG A 501 7.43 -4.41 4.60
C ARG A 501 6.78 -4.21 5.97
N LYS A 502 5.72 -4.97 6.26
CA LYS A 502 5.10 -5.00 7.59
C LYS A 502 6.13 -5.34 8.68
N LEU A 503 6.92 -6.38 8.48
CA LEU A 503 7.93 -6.79 9.45
C LEU A 503 9.01 -5.72 9.67
N ILE A 504 9.50 -5.09 8.61
CA ILE A 504 10.48 -4.00 8.73
C ILE A 504 9.91 -2.86 9.55
N ALA A 505 8.69 -2.43 9.24
CA ALA A 505 8.03 -1.33 9.95
C ALA A 505 7.81 -1.66 11.43
N GLU A 506 7.33 -2.86 11.76
CA GLU A 506 7.18 -3.33 13.15
C GLU A 506 8.51 -3.28 13.89
N ASN A 507 9.56 -3.84 13.31
CA ASN A 507 10.87 -3.88 13.96
C ASN A 507 11.46 -2.49 14.12
N HIS A 508 11.35 -1.64 13.11
CA HIS A 508 11.86 -0.27 13.18
C HIS A 508 11.15 0.54 14.26
N LEU A 509 9.81 0.50 14.30
CA LEU A 509 9.03 1.21 15.31
C LEU A 509 9.31 0.69 16.72
N ASN A 510 9.42 -0.62 16.90
CA ASN A 510 9.78 -1.20 18.20
C ASN A 510 11.23 -0.87 18.61
N GLN A 511 12.17 -0.75 17.67
CA GLN A 511 13.54 -0.32 17.95
C GLN A 511 13.62 1.16 18.35
N LEU A 512 12.92 2.04 17.62
CA LEU A 512 12.78 3.44 18.01
C LEU A 512 12.22 3.52 19.42
N PHE A 513 11.19 2.73 19.70
CA PHE A 513 10.57 2.63 21.00
C PHE A 513 11.58 2.22 22.11
N ASP A 514 12.38 1.17 21.89
CA ASP A 514 13.32 0.65 22.89
C ASP A 514 14.50 1.60 23.14
N SER A 515 15.00 2.30 22.11
CA SER A 515 16.14 3.22 22.24
C SER A 515 15.93 4.36 23.23
N ILE A 516 14.69 4.82 23.39
CA ILE A 516 14.36 5.94 24.28
C ILE A 516 14.33 5.49 25.75
N LYS A 517 14.07 4.21 26.02
CA LYS A 517 14.10 3.67 27.39
C LYS A 517 15.51 3.65 27.97
N SER A 518 16.53 3.43 27.15
CA SER A 518 17.92 3.43 27.62
C SER A 518 18.44 4.82 28.01
N ASP A 519 17.81 5.89 27.50
CA ASP A 519 18.30 7.27 27.70
C ASP A 519 17.67 8.00 28.89
N LYS A 520 16.59 7.47 29.50
CA LYS A 520 16.08 8.02 30.77
C LYS A 520 16.98 7.51 31.92
N PRO A 521 17.80 8.36 32.56
CA PRO A 521 18.59 7.93 33.71
C PRO A 521 17.65 7.44 34.83
N ALA A 522 17.99 6.28 35.39
CA ALA A 522 17.22 5.57 36.40
C ALA A 522 16.93 6.38 37.66
#